data_AF-A0A5N6Z8U8-F1
#
_entry.id   AF-A0A5N6Z8U8-F1
#
_cell.length_a   1.000
_cell.length_b   1.000
_cell.length_c   1.000
_cell.angle_alpha   90.00
_cell.angle_beta   90.00
_cell.angle_gamma   90.00
#
_symmetry.space_group_name_H-M   'P 1'
#
loop_
_entity.id
_entity.type
_entity.pdbx_description
1 polymer ?
#
loop_
_entity_poly.entity_id
_entity_poly.type
_entity_poly.pdbx_seq_one_letter_code
_entity_poly.pdbx_strand_id
1 'polypeptide(L)'
;MNDMTTGMAPRATSSRTEPRYYYFAFGSNMHLTQMASRCPGSTLVAKGILHGYRFQINERGVANVIPSIPGEPSCVEGILFAVTSGDITTLDRSEGVAQRFYDKVRLPVQVEPLAIDALKSTKTLFAARELELLNSSPEQKQRAEHSQGRSMKEVEALVYLSSRYDCHGRIRNEYVDRMELAMADAQKLGVRQSYLEASLYPVVFVESGRPELGMLDIIVRRLKQATDALRVRR
;
A
#
# COMPACT_ATOMS: atom_id res chain seq x y z
N MET A 1 51.44 29.73 -33.40
CA MET A 1 50.18 30.31 -32.90
C MET A 1 49.20 29.15 -32.77
N ASN A 2 48.89 28.80 -31.52
CA ASN A 2 47.85 27.85 -31.12
C ASN A 2 46.51 28.27 -31.77
N ASP A 3 45.54 27.41 -32.04
CA ASP A 3 44.92 26.51 -31.08
C ASP A 3 44.09 25.41 -31.75
N MET A 4 44.07 24.24 -31.12
CA MET A 4 43.17 23.12 -31.36
C MET A 4 41.80 23.44 -30.74
N THR A 5 40.67 23.10 -31.36
CA THR A 5 39.52 22.63 -30.57
C THR A 5 38.46 21.91 -31.42
N THR A 6 38.43 20.60 -31.19
CA THR A 6 37.39 19.64 -31.52
C THR A 6 36.07 20.05 -30.85
N GLY A 7 35.02 20.26 -31.63
CA GLY A 7 33.67 20.49 -31.10
C GLY A 7 33.06 19.19 -30.55
N MET A 8 33.08 19.01 -29.23
CA MET A 8 32.28 18.00 -28.54
C MET A 8 30.79 18.34 -28.66
N ALA A 9 29.98 17.35 -29.08
CA ALA A 9 28.53 17.41 -29.01
C ALA A 9 28.05 17.63 -27.56
N PRO A 10 26.93 18.33 -27.33
CA PRO A 10 26.41 18.51 -25.98
C PRO A 10 25.95 17.15 -25.42
N ARG A 11 26.60 16.78 -24.32
CA ARG A 11 26.30 15.63 -23.47
C ARG A 11 24.83 15.76 -23.02
N ALA A 12 24.03 14.73 -23.30
CA ALA A 12 22.64 14.66 -22.87
C ALA A 12 22.56 14.89 -21.36
N THR A 13 22.06 16.07 -20.98
CA THR A 13 21.77 16.42 -19.60
C THR A 13 20.63 15.53 -19.12
N SER A 14 20.92 14.70 -18.12
CA SER A 14 19.97 13.89 -17.37
C SER A 14 18.68 14.68 -17.12
N SER A 15 17.56 14.23 -17.69
CA SER A 15 16.27 14.89 -17.49
C SER A 15 15.89 14.82 -16.01
N ARG A 16 15.97 15.98 -15.38
CA ARG A 16 15.48 16.34 -14.05
C ARG A 16 14.12 15.68 -13.80
N THR A 17 14.06 14.78 -12.82
CA THR A 17 12.85 14.08 -12.39
C THR A 17 11.67 15.03 -12.22
N GLU A 18 10.60 14.79 -12.98
CA GLU A 18 9.25 15.35 -12.81
C GLU A 18 8.84 15.44 -11.32
N PRO A 19 7.99 16.41 -10.92
CA PRO A 19 7.52 16.51 -9.55
C PRO A 19 6.83 15.20 -9.14
N ARG A 20 7.44 14.48 -8.20
CA ARG A 20 6.90 13.26 -7.59
C ARG A 20 5.97 13.64 -6.45
N TYR A 21 4.73 13.17 -6.51
CA TYR A 21 3.78 13.30 -5.42
C TYR A 21 3.83 12.05 -4.55
N TYR A 22 3.54 12.17 -3.25
CA TYR A 22 3.31 11.00 -2.41
C TYR A 22 1.84 10.63 -2.40
N TYR A 23 1.55 9.34 -2.41
CA TYR A 23 0.20 8.78 -2.27
C TYR A 23 0.23 7.74 -1.16
N PHE A 24 -0.68 7.88 -0.20
CA PHE A 24 -0.85 6.94 0.90
C PHE A 24 -2.05 6.02 0.65
N ALA A 25 -1.77 4.73 0.50
CA ALA A 25 -2.77 3.69 0.31
C ALA A 25 -3.04 2.96 1.63
N PHE A 26 -4.31 2.88 2.03
CA PHE A 26 -4.78 2.15 3.22
C PHE A 26 -5.82 1.06 2.89
N GLY A 27 -6.18 0.92 1.61
CA GLY A 27 -7.16 -0.05 1.12
C GLY A 27 -6.56 -0.97 0.05
N SER A 28 -7.37 -1.37 -0.93
CA SER A 28 -6.93 -2.33 -1.97
C SER A 28 -5.69 -1.91 -2.77
N ASN A 29 -5.36 -0.61 -2.86
CA ASN A 29 -4.12 -0.13 -3.50
C ASN A 29 -2.84 -0.46 -2.70
N MET A 30 -2.93 -1.07 -1.51
CA MET A 30 -1.74 -1.65 -0.85
C MET A 30 -1.23 -2.91 -1.56
N HIS A 31 -2.07 -3.59 -2.36
CA HIS A 31 -1.64 -4.70 -3.21
C HIS A 31 -0.76 -4.18 -4.35
N LEU A 32 0.51 -4.60 -4.39
CA LEU A 32 1.51 -3.98 -5.28
C LEU A 32 1.19 -4.22 -6.76
N THR A 33 0.69 -5.40 -7.13
CA THR A 33 0.31 -5.71 -8.52
C THR A 33 -0.86 -4.83 -8.98
N GLN A 34 -1.86 -4.59 -8.11
CA GLN A 34 -2.94 -3.65 -8.41
C GLN A 34 -2.40 -2.23 -8.56
N MET A 35 -1.55 -1.78 -7.63
CA MET A 35 -0.99 -0.44 -7.66
C MET A 35 -0.14 -0.21 -8.92
N ALA A 36 0.71 -1.15 -9.30
CA ALA A 36 1.53 -1.08 -10.51
C ALA A 36 0.69 -1.04 -11.80
N SER A 37 -0.44 -1.76 -11.83
CA SER A 37 -1.37 -1.72 -12.96
C SER A 37 -2.07 -0.37 -13.09
N ARG A 38 -2.51 0.22 -11.98
CA ARG A 38 -3.17 1.55 -11.96
C ARG A 38 -2.18 2.68 -12.19
N CYS A 39 -0.97 2.55 -11.65
CA CYS A 39 0.05 3.59 -11.64
C CYS A 39 1.39 3.04 -12.16
N PRO A 40 1.57 2.88 -13.48
CA PRO A 40 2.83 2.36 -14.04
C PRO A 40 4.06 3.21 -13.70
N GLY A 41 3.85 4.50 -13.40
CA GLY A 41 4.90 5.42 -12.99
C GLY A 41 5.36 5.24 -11.55
N SER A 42 4.61 4.52 -10.70
CA SER A 42 4.81 4.54 -9.26
C SER A 42 6.06 3.81 -8.78
N THR A 43 6.60 4.28 -7.66
CA THR A 43 7.67 3.60 -6.90
C THR A 43 7.26 3.43 -5.45
N LEU A 44 7.67 2.32 -4.84
CA LEU A 44 7.43 2.03 -3.42
C LEU A 44 8.35 2.89 -2.53
N VAL A 45 7.84 3.48 -1.45
CA VAL A 45 8.60 4.46 -0.64
C VAL A 45 8.83 4.00 0.79
N ALA A 46 7.75 3.74 1.53
CA ALA A 46 7.79 3.55 2.98
C ALA A 46 6.50 2.90 3.49
N LYS A 47 6.51 2.43 4.73
CA LYS A 47 5.29 2.27 5.51
C LYS A 47 4.80 3.65 5.94
N GLY A 48 3.51 3.91 5.80
CA GLY A 48 2.87 5.15 6.26
C GLY A 48 1.99 4.91 7.48
N ILE A 49 1.91 5.92 8.36
CA ILE A 49 1.00 5.97 9.51
C ILE A 49 0.28 7.31 9.46
N LEU A 50 -1.04 7.26 9.32
CA LEU A 50 -1.92 8.42 9.31
C LEU A 50 -2.59 8.54 10.69
N HIS A 51 -2.14 9.51 11.48
CA HIS A 51 -2.65 9.76 12.84
C HIS A 51 -3.94 10.58 12.84
N GLY A 52 -4.79 10.36 13.83
CA GLY A 52 -6.06 11.09 13.98
C GLY A 52 -7.15 10.63 13.01
N TYR A 53 -6.96 9.45 12.40
CA TYR A 53 -7.95 8.78 11.56
C TYR A 53 -8.13 7.33 12.01
N ARG A 54 -9.30 6.77 11.71
CA ARG A 54 -9.61 5.33 11.82
C ARG A 54 -10.04 4.76 10.48
N PHE A 55 -9.72 3.50 10.26
CA PHE A 55 -10.17 2.75 9.10
C PHE A 55 -11.64 2.34 9.28
N GLN A 56 -12.39 2.32 8.19
CA GLN A 56 -13.69 1.66 8.13
C GLN A 56 -13.97 1.09 6.74
N ILE A 57 -15.01 0.27 6.65
CA ILE A 57 -15.70 0.02 5.40
C ILE A 57 -16.93 0.92 5.38
N ASN A 58 -17.09 1.73 4.34
CA ASN A 58 -18.23 2.65 4.27
C ASN A 58 -19.51 1.94 3.78
N GLU A 59 -20.62 2.67 3.73
CA GLU A 59 -21.93 2.17 3.26
C GLU A 59 -21.92 1.74 1.78
N ARG A 60 -20.90 2.13 1.02
CA ARG A 60 -20.68 1.62 -0.34
C ARG A 60 -19.94 0.28 -0.34
N GLY A 61 -19.52 -0.22 0.81
CA GLY A 61 -18.83 -1.50 1.00
C GLY A 61 -17.37 -1.50 0.55
N VAL A 62 -16.71 -0.34 0.58
CA VAL A 62 -15.30 -0.15 0.24
C VAL A 62 -14.55 0.59 1.34
N ALA A 63 -13.21 0.49 1.33
CA ALA A 63 -12.34 1.05 2.37
C ALA A 63 -12.40 2.58 2.44
N ASN A 64 -12.63 3.15 3.61
CA ASN A 64 -12.55 4.59 3.85
C ASN A 64 -11.74 4.87 5.14
N VAL A 65 -11.29 6.10 5.31
CA VAL A 65 -10.77 6.60 6.59
C VAL A 65 -11.60 7.80 7.02
N ILE A 66 -11.87 7.87 8.32
CA ILE A 66 -12.62 8.97 8.93
C ILE A 66 -11.87 9.51 10.15
N PRO A 67 -12.02 10.81 10.48
CA PRO A 67 -11.36 11.40 11.64
C PRO A 67 -11.68 10.63 12.92
N SER A 68 -10.68 10.40 13.76
CA SER A 68 -10.83 9.73 15.07
C SER A 68 -11.78 10.50 15.99
N ILE A 69 -12.34 9.77 16.96
CA ILE A 69 -13.14 10.39 18.02
C ILE A 69 -12.18 11.16 18.95
N PRO A 70 -12.53 12.40 19.36
CA PRO A 70 -11.72 13.15 20.32
C PRO A 70 -11.46 12.33 21.60
N GLY A 71 -10.21 12.25 22.03
CA GLY A 71 -9.81 11.49 23.22
C GLY A 71 -9.45 10.02 22.96
N GLU A 72 -9.71 9.51 21.75
CA GLU A 72 -9.32 8.15 21.33
C GLU A 72 -8.28 8.24 20.21
N PRO A 73 -6.98 8.29 20.54
CA PRO A 73 -5.94 8.35 19.52
C PRO A 73 -5.97 7.06 18.70
N SER A 74 -6.32 7.18 17.42
CA SER A 74 -6.18 6.09 16.46
C SER A 74 -5.29 6.50 15.31
N CYS A 75 -4.75 5.48 14.63
CA CYS A 75 -3.98 5.68 13.42
C CYS A 75 -4.38 4.62 12.39
N VAL A 76 -4.13 4.95 11.12
CA VAL A 76 -4.29 4.05 9.99
C VAL A 76 -2.91 3.77 9.43
N GLU A 77 -2.53 2.50 9.40
CA GLU A 77 -1.31 2.08 8.71
C GLU A 77 -1.60 1.71 7.26
N GLY A 78 -0.61 1.95 6.42
CA GLY A 78 -0.69 1.67 4.99
C GLY A 78 0.64 1.79 4.31
N ILE A 79 0.62 1.87 2.98
CA ILE A 79 1.81 1.90 2.14
C ILE A 79 1.91 3.25 1.43
N LEU A 80 3.10 3.85 1.49
CA LEU A 80 3.41 5.08 0.80
C LEU A 80 4.08 4.81 -0.53
N PHE A 81 3.54 5.42 -1.58
CA PHE A 81 4.08 5.40 -2.94
C PHE A 81 4.50 6.81 -3.37
N ALA A 82 5.50 6.90 -4.24
CA ALA A 82 5.71 8.09 -5.04
C ALA A 82 5.06 7.86 -6.41
N VAL A 83 4.29 8.83 -6.88
CA VAL A 83 3.46 8.74 -8.09
C VAL A 83 3.70 9.96 -8.98
N THR A 84 3.50 9.78 -10.27
CA THR A 84 3.56 10.84 -11.28
C THR A 84 2.22 11.57 -11.40
N SER A 85 2.19 12.70 -12.10
CA SER A 85 0.93 13.38 -12.46
C SER A 85 0.00 12.50 -13.30
N GLY A 86 0.56 11.69 -14.20
CA GLY A 86 -0.20 10.71 -14.99
C GLY A 86 -0.85 9.64 -14.11
N ASP A 87 -0.11 9.12 -13.13
CA ASP A 87 -0.63 8.15 -12.15
C ASP A 87 -1.78 8.76 -11.31
N ILE A 88 -1.65 10.02 -10.89
CA ILE A 88 -2.73 10.73 -10.17
C ILE A 88 -4.01 10.79 -11.01
N THR A 89 -3.89 11.05 -12.31
CA THR A 89 -5.06 11.09 -13.21
C THR A 89 -5.76 9.74 -13.28
N THR A 90 -4.99 8.64 -13.27
CA THR A 90 -5.57 7.29 -13.21
C THR A 90 -6.20 7.01 -11.85
N LEU A 91 -5.56 7.44 -10.76
CA LEU A 91 -6.12 7.32 -9.41
C LEU A 91 -7.44 8.09 -9.28
N ASP A 92 -7.49 9.37 -9.69
CA ASP A 92 -8.69 10.20 -9.65
C ASP A 92 -9.89 9.53 -10.34
N ARG A 93 -9.64 8.87 -11.48
CA ARG A 93 -10.66 8.10 -12.20
C ARG A 93 -11.07 6.85 -11.43
N SER A 94 -10.11 6.10 -10.90
CA SER A 94 -10.36 4.85 -10.18
C SER A 94 -11.08 5.05 -8.84
N GLU A 95 -10.80 6.15 -8.15
CA GLU A 95 -11.41 6.54 -6.88
C GLU A 95 -12.72 7.32 -7.11
N GLY A 96 -13.06 7.65 -8.36
CA GLY A 96 -14.32 8.30 -8.72
C GLY A 96 -14.45 9.73 -8.19
N VAL A 97 -13.37 10.51 -8.26
CA VAL A 97 -13.31 11.90 -7.77
C VAL A 97 -14.35 12.77 -8.50
N ALA A 98 -14.49 12.60 -9.82
CA ALA A 98 -15.51 13.32 -10.60
C ALA A 98 -16.95 12.97 -10.18
N GLN A 99 -17.17 11.76 -9.67
CA GLN A 99 -18.45 11.29 -9.14
C GLN A 99 -18.64 11.59 -7.65
N ARG A 100 -17.66 12.24 -7.00
CA ARG A 100 -17.61 12.48 -5.55
C ARG A 100 -17.78 11.21 -4.72
N PHE A 101 -17.19 10.11 -5.18
CA PHE A 101 -17.06 8.91 -4.36
C PHE A 101 -15.99 9.08 -3.30
N TYR A 102 -14.87 9.70 -3.67
CA TYR A 102 -13.81 10.12 -2.77
C TYR A 102 -13.38 11.55 -3.10
N ASP A 103 -12.94 12.26 -2.07
CA ASP A 103 -12.24 13.51 -2.13
C ASP A 103 -10.72 13.26 -2.11
N LYS A 104 -9.98 14.05 -2.89
CA LYS A 104 -8.52 14.02 -2.89
C LYS A 104 -8.01 15.11 -1.95
N VAL A 105 -7.41 14.70 -0.83
CA VAL A 105 -6.85 15.61 0.17
C VAL A 105 -5.35 15.38 0.34
N ARG A 106 -4.65 16.35 0.94
CA ARG A 106 -3.26 16.20 1.37
C ARG A 106 -3.23 16.15 2.90
N LEU A 107 -2.62 15.11 3.43
CA LEU A 107 -2.51 14.90 4.87
C LEU A 107 -1.05 14.56 5.24
N PRO A 108 -0.60 14.96 6.43
CA PRO A 108 0.69 14.56 6.95
C PRO A 108 0.65 13.06 7.29
N VAL A 109 1.55 12.31 6.68
CA VAL A 109 1.72 10.87 6.94
C VAL A 109 3.10 10.65 7.53
N GLN A 110 3.14 10.08 8.73
CA GLN A 110 4.38 9.65 9.34
C GLN A 110 4.94 8.46 8.56
N VAL A 111 6.24 8.48 8.27
CA VAL A 111 6.92 7.41 7.52
C VAL A 111 7.82 6.57 8.42
N GLU A 112 7.71 5.26 8.24
CA GLU A 112 8.61 4.27 8.80
C GLU A 112 9.28 3.47 7.66
N PRO A 113 10.50 2.93 7.87
CA PRO A 113 11.14 2.06 6.89
C PRO A 113 10.26 0.88 6.48
N LEU A 114 10.43 0.40 5.25
CA LEU A 114 9.81 -0.86 4.82
C LEU A 114 10.48 -2.01 5.57
N ALA A 115 9.73 -3.08 5.87
CA ALA A 115 10.35 -4.28 6.43
C ALA A 115 11.39 -4.90 5.46
N ILE A 116 11.26 -4.64 4.16
CA ILE A 116 12.20 -5.03 3.12
C ILE A 116 12.82 -3.76 2.52
N ASP A 117 13.88 -3.25 3.14
CA ASP A 117 14.54 -2.00 2.75
C ASP A 117 15.01 -1.99 1.29
N ALA A 118 15.36 -3.15 0.73
CA ALA A 118 15.78 -3.31 -0.67
C ALA A 118 14.71 -2.91 -1.69
N LEU A 119 13.43 -2.89 -1.31
CA LEU A 119 12.32 -2.49 -2.21
C LEU A 119 12.09 -0.98 -2.24
N LYS A 120 12.77 -0.21 -1.39
CA LYS A 120 12.61 1.24 -1.32
C LYS A 120 13.06 1.92 -2.61
N SER A 121 12.26 2.84 -3.10
CA SER A 121 12.44 3.59 -4.36
C SER A 121 12.41 2.72 -5.63
N THR A 122 12.10 1.42 -5.50
CA THR A 122 11.92 0.51 -6.62
C THR A 122 10.59 0.76 -7.30
N LYS A 123 10.53 0.64 -8.64
CA LYS A 123 9.27 0.68 -9.38
C LYS A 123 8.31 -0.35 -8.82
N THR A 124 7.05 0.04 -8.58
CA THR A 124 6.08 -0.82 -7.91
C THR A 124 5.88 -2.15 -8.63
N LEU A 125 5.97 -2.17 -9.97
CA LEU A 125 5.92 -3.40 -10.76
C LEU A 125 7.05 -4.39 -10.41
N PHE A 126 8.28 -3.90 -10.24
CA PHE A 126 9.40 -4.77 -9.86
C PHE A 126 9.29 -5.17 -8.40
N ALA A 127 8.92 -4.25 -7.51
CA ALA A 127 8.68 -4.58 -6.11
C ALA A 127 7.61 -5.66 -5.94
N ALA A 128 6.53 -5.63 -6.75
CA ALA A 128 5.50 -6.67 -6.75
C ALA A 128 6.07 -8.05 -7.11
N ARG A 129 6.87 -8.14 -8.19
CA ARG A 129 7.52 -9.39 -8.62
C ARG A 129 8.48 -9.94 -7.56
N GLU A 130 9.30 -9.07 -6.97
CA GLU A 130 10.21 -9.47 -5.89
C GLU A 130 9.43 -10.01 -4.68
N LEU A 131 8.33 -9.35 -4.29
CA LEU A 131 7.47 -9.78 -3.18
C LEU A 131 6.79 -11.13 -3.44
N GLU A 132 6.45 -11.42 -4.71
CA GLU A 132 5.91 -12.72 -5.15
C GLU A 132 6.96 -13.82 -5.02
N LEU A 133 8.20 -13.56 -5.47
CA LEU A 133 9.31 -14.51 -5.38
C LEU A 133 9.68 -14.87 -3.94
N LEU A 134 9.65 -13.89 -3.03
CA LEU A 134 9.91 -14.12 -1.60
C LEU A 134 8.91 -15.10 -0.96
N ASN A 135 7.70 -15.24 -1.50
CA ASN A 135 6.71 -16.22 -0.99
C ASN A 135 7.07 -17.67 -1.35
N SER A 136 8.01 -17.87 -2.28
CA SER A 136 8.45 -19.20 -2.73
C SER A 136 9.66 -19.73 -1.94
N SER A 137 10.20 -18.95 -0.99
CA SER A 137 11.34 -19.32 -0.14
C SER A 137 10.90 -19.47 1.34
N PRO A 138 11.00 -20.66 1.97
CA PRO A 138 10.52 -20.90 3.34
C PRO A 138 11.32 -20.25 4.48
N GLU A 139 12.22 -19.31 4.23
CA GLU A 139 13.12 -18.80 5.26
C GLU A 139 13.30 -17.29 5.18
N GLN A 140 12.66 -16.58 6.11
CA GLN A 140 13.32 -15.54 6.92
C GLN A 140 12.39 -15.10 8.06
N LYS A 141 12.62 -15.71 9.23
CA LYS A 141 12.14 -15.25 10.53
C LYS A 141 12.79 -13.91 10.88
N GLN A 142 11.93 -12.94 11.17
CA GLN A 142 12.08 -11.89 12.18
C GLN A 142 13.49 -11.33 12.44
N ARG A 143 13.69 -10.09 11.96
CA ARG A 143 14.31 -9.05 12.78
C ARG A 143 13.40 -7.83 12.79
N ALA A 144 12.58 -7.73 13.83
CA ALA A 144 11.96 -6.49 14.24
C ALA A 144 12.40 -6.23 15.68
N GLU A 145 13.61 -5.70 15.85
CA GLU A 145 14.03 -5.13 17.11
C GLU A 145 13.76 -3.62 17.11
N HIS A 146 13.22 -3.17 18.24
CA HIS A 146 12.87 -1.80 18.56
C HIS A 146 14.02 -0.84 18.25
N SER A 147 13.83 0.02 17.25
CA SER A 147 14.55 1.28 17.17
C SER A 147 13.69 2.36 17.84
N GLN A 148 13.75 2.41 19.18
CA GLN A 148 13.31 3.59 19.92
C GLN A 148 14.27 4.76 19.60
N GLY A 149 13.71 5.91 19.21
CA GLY A 149 14.43 7.18 19.16
C GLY A 149 14.84 7.69 17.77
N ARG A 150 14.19 7.27 16.68
CA ARG A 150 14.39 7.91 15.37
C ARG A 150 13.36 9.03 15.20
N SER A 151 13.82 10.26 14.95
CA SER A 151 12.98 11.41 14.59
C SER A 151 11.93 10.97 13.55
N MET A 152 10.66 10.99 13.94
CA MET A 152 9.56 10.60 13.07
C MET A 152 9.48 11.61 11.93
N LYS A 153 9.78 11.16 10.70
CA LYS A 153 9.67 12.00 9.53
C LYS A 153 8.23 11.95 9.05
N GLU A 154 7.64 13.10 8.81
CA GLU A 154 6.34 13.22 8.15
C GLU A 154 6.53 13.67 6.70
N VAL A 155 5.61 13.25 5.84
CA VAL A 155 5.52 13.70 4.46
C VAL A 155 4.07 14.06 4.14
N GLU A 156 3.88 15.14 3.39
CA GLU A 156 2.58 15.48 2.82
C GLU A 156 2.23 14.48 1.71
N ALA A 157 1.18 13.71 1.90
CA ALA A 157 0.73 12.68 0.97
C ALA A 157 -0.71 12.90 0.52
N LEU A 158 -0.99 12.57 -0.74
CA LEU A 158 -2.34 12.44 -1.25
C LEU A 158 -3.04 11.28 -0.55
N VAL A 159 -4.25 11.53 -0.08
CA VAL A 159 -5.14 10.56 0.53
C VAL A 159 -6.50 10.70 -0.15
N TYR A 160 -7.08 9.58 -0.58
CA TYR A 160 -8.46 9.56 -1.06
C TYR A 160 -9.34 9.09 0.10
N LEU A 161 -10.16 9.98 0.63
CA LEU A 161 -11.14 9.68 1.67
C LEU A 161 -12.51 10.21 1.24
N SER A 162 -13.59 9.66 1.78
CA SER A 162 -14.94 10.15 1.47
C SER A 162 -15.52 10.85 2.70
N SER A 163 -15.85 12.13 2.58
CA SER A 163 -16.65 12.82 3.59
C SER A 163 -18.15 12.62 3.38
N ARG A 164 -18.56 12.11 2.21
CA ARG A 164 -19.97 11.84 1.86
C ARG A 164 -20.42 10.46 2.30
N TYR A 165 -19.51 9.49 2.26
CA TYR A 165 -19.76 8.11 2.62
C TYR A 165 -18.93 7.75 3.86
N ASP A 166 -19.35 8.33 4.99
CA ASP A 166 -18.71 8.20 6.30
C ASP A 166 -19.47 7.27 7.25
N CYS A 167 -20.61 6.70 6.82
CA CYS A 167 -21.33 5.69 7.58
C CYS A 167 -20.62 4.34 7.48
N HIS A 168 -20.49 3.62 8.60
CA HIS A 168 -20.01 2.24 8.57
C HIS A 168 -20.97 1.34 7.79
N GLY A 169 -20.41 0.45 6.97
CA GLY A 169 -21.17 -0.46 6.12
C GLY A 169 -20.49 -1.81 5.96
N ARG A 170 -21.20 -2.74 5.31
CA ARG A 170 -20.68 -4.08 5.05
C ARG A 170 -19.83 -4.10 3.79
N ILE A 171 -18.70 -4.81 3.85
CA ILE A 171 -17.82 -4.98 2.70
C ILE A 171 -18.52 -5.73 1.56
N ARG A 172 -18.27 -5.31 0.33
CA ARG A 172 -18.77 -6.04 -0.84
C ARG A 172 -17.99 -7.33 -1.04
N ASN A 173 -18.69 -8.40 -1.40
CA ASN A 173 -18.09 -9.72 -1.59
C ASN A 173 -16.94 -9.73 -2.60
N GLU A 174 -17.07 -9.00 -3.72
CA GLU A 174 -16.03 -8.88 -4.74
C GLU A 174 -14.83 -8.03 -4.29
N TYR A 175 -15.01 -7.22 -3.25
CA TYR A 175 -13.94 -6.38 -2.69
C TYR A 175 -13.11 -7.12 -1.64
N VAL A 176 -13.65 -8.17 -1.01
CA VAL A 176 -12.97 -8.99 0.00
C VAL A 176 -11.66 -9.55 -0.54
N ASP A 177 -11.68 -10.20 -1.70
CA ASP A 177 -10.47 -10.84 -2.27
C ASP A 177 -9.38 -9.79 -2.58
N ARG A 178 -9.76 -8.57 -2.95
CA ARG A 178 -8.82 -7.45 -3.18
C ARG A 178 -8.21 -6.95 -1.87
N MET A 179 -8.99 -6.89 -0.81
CA MET A 179 -8.50 -6.49 0.52
C MET A 179 -7.60 -7.58 1.12
N GLU A 180 -7.91 -8.86 0.92
CA GLU A 180 -7.06 -9.97 1.38
C GLU A 180 -5.65 -9.90 0.77
N LEU A 181 -5.56 -9.71 -0.56
CA LEU A 181 -4.28 -9.51 -1.24
C LEU A 181 -3.54 -8.26 -0.74
N ALA A 182 -4.27 -7.16 -0.54
CA ALA A 182 -3.71 -5.91 -0.05
C ALA A 182 -3.14 -6.03 1.37
N MET A 183 -3.85 -6.72 2.27
CA MET A 183 -3.39 -6.98 3.64
C MET A 183 -2.16 -7.88 3.65
N ALA A 184 -2.12 -8.91 2.80
CA ALA A 184 -0.97 -9.80 2.69
C ALA A 184 0.31 -9.08 2.23
N ASP A 185 0.21 -8.18 1.25
CA ASP A 185 1.37 -7.39 0.81
C ASP A 185 1.76 -6.35 1.88
N ALA A 186 0.78 -5.65 2.45
CA ALA A 186 1.02 -4.66 3.49
C ALA A 186 1.78 -5.23 4.69
N GLN A 187 1.40 -6.43 5.15
CA GLN A 187 2.06 -7.12 6.25
C GLN A 187 3.54 -7.39 5.93
N LYS A 188 3.86 -7.90 4.73
CA LYS A 188 5.25 -8.17 4.30
C LYS A 188 6.08 -6.90 4.18
N LEU A 189 5.43 -5.78 3.89
CA LEU A 189 6.07 -4.46 3.80
C LEU A 189 6.21 -3.76 5.15
N GLY A 190 5.70 -4.34 6.23
CA GLY A 190 5.92 -3.91 7.61
C GLY A 190 4.71 -3.29 8.31
N VAL A 191 3.53 -3.27 7.68
CA VAL A 191 2.28 -2.93 8.38
C VAL A 191 2.08 -3.92 9.51
N ARG A 192 1.81 -3.40 10.72
CA ARG A 192 1.79 -4.24 11.93
C ARG A 192 0.65 -5.23 11.88
N GLN A 193 0.96 -6.49 12.21
CA GLN A 193 -0.05 -7.55 12.29
C GLN A 193 -1.16 -7.18 13.28
N SER A 194 -0.79 -6.63 14.45
CA SER A 194 -1.75 -6.18 15.46
C SER A 194 -2.70 -5.10 14.94
N TYR A 195 -2.23 -4.20 14.07
CA TYR A 195 -3.10 -3.21 13.43
C TYR A 195 -4.07 -3.86 12.45
N LEU A 196 -3.59 -4.78 11.60
CA LEU A 196 -4.45 -5.50 10.67
C LEU A 196 -5.54 -6.26 11.44
N GLU A 197 -5.16 -7.02 12.46
CA GLU A 197 -6.07 -7.83 13.30
C GLU A 197 -7.11 -7.00 14.02
N ALA A 198 -6.73 -5.83 14.54
CA ALA A 198 -7.65 -4.95 15.24
C ALA A 198 -8.57 -4.16 14.29
N SER A 199 -8.06 -3.72 13.13
CA SER A 199 -8.74 -2.70 12.31
C SER A 199 -9.32 -3.21 11.00
N LEU A 200 -8.70 -4.20 10.35
CA LEU A 200 -9.09 -4.67 9.01
C LEU A 200 -9.74 -6.06 9.05
N TYR A 201 -9.19 -7.02 9.80
CA TYR A 201 -9.72 -8.39 9.84
C TYR A 201 -11.22 -8.48 10.21
N PRO A 202 -11.72 -7.78 11.26
CA PRO A 202 -13.12 -7.89 11.65
C PRO A 202 -14.08 -7.45 10.55
N VAL A 203 -13.77 -6.32 9.91
CA VAL A 203 -14.65 -5.72 8.88
C VAL A 203 -14.49 -6.35 7.50
N VAL A 204 -13.34 -6.98 7.21
CA VAL A 204 -13.09 -7.65 5.91
C VAL A 204 -13.60 -9.10 5.92
N PHE A 205 -13.42 -9.85 7.01
CA PHE A 205 -13.74 -11.28 7.03
C PHE A 205 -14.97 -11.60 7.89
N VAL A 206 -15.06 -11.08 9.11
CA VAL A 206 -16.15 -11.45 10.04
C VAL A 206 -17.47 -10.84 9.61
N GLU A 207 -17.51 -9.53 9.38
CA GLU A 207 -18.74 -8.82 8.97
C GLU A 207 -19.19 -9.16 7.53
N SER A 208 -18.30 -9.74 6.72
CA SER A 208 -18.61 -10.22 5.38
C SER A 208 -19.50 -11.47 5.37
N GLY A 209 -19.63 -12.16 6.51
CA GLY A 209 -20.33 -13.44 6.60
C GLY A 209 -19.58 -14.60 5.94
N ARG A 210 -18.35 -14.39 5.45
CA ARG A 210 -17.41 -15.51 5.27
C ARG A 210 -17.13 -16.05 6.68
N PRO A 211 -17.10 -17.38 6.88
CA PRO A 211 -16.64 -17.93 8.15
C PRO A 211 -15.32 -17.26 8.52
N GLU A 212 -15.04 -17.10 9.81
CA GLU A 212 -13.65 -17.06 10.26
C GLU A 212 -13.00 -18.32 9.70
N LEU A 213 -12.48 -18.25 8.47
CA LEU A 213 -11.44 -19.13 7.99
C LEU A 213 -10.24 -18.68 8.81
N GLY A 214 -10.30 -19.03 10.10
CA GLY A 214 -9.38 -18.62 11.13
C GLY A 214 -8.02 -18.96 10.60
N MET A 215 -7.08 -18.05 10.76
CA MET A 215 -5.66 -18.11 10.41
C MET A 215 -5.08 -19.49 9.97
N LEU A 216 -5.45 -20.58 10.65
CA LEU A 216 -5.30 -21.98 10.21
C LEU A 216 -5.77 -22.31 8.78
N ASP A 217 -6.94 -21.90 8.31
CA ASP A 217 -7.43 -22.23 6.96
C ASP A 217 -6.69 -21.46 5.86
N ILE A 218 -6.23 -20.24 6.15
CA ILE A 218 -5.34 -19.49 5.25
C ILE A 218 -3.98 -20.18 5.18
N ILE A 219 -3.44 -20.64 6.32
CA ILE A 219 -2.22 -21.43 6.38
C ILE A 219 -2.40 -22.76 5.63
N VAL A 220 -3.52 -23.47 5.83
CA VAL A 220 -3.83 -24.75 5.16
C VAL A 220 -4.00 -24.53 3.66
N ARG A 221 -4.67 -23.46 3.20
CA ARG A 221 -4.78 -23.11 1.78
C ARG A 221 -3.40 -22.82 1.17
N ARG A 222 -2.54 -22.06 1.87
CA ARG A 222 -1.16 -21.80 1.41
C ARG A 222 -0.30 -23.07 1.37
N LEU A 223 -0.45 -23.96 2.35
CA LEU A 223 0.23 -25.27 2.37
C LEU A 223 -0.27 -26.18 1.24
N LYS A 224 -1.57 -26.17 0.94
CA LYS A 224 -2.17 -26.97 -0.15
C LYS A 224 -1.71 -26.48 -1.52
N GLN A 225 -1.69 -25.17 -1.74
CA GLN A 225 -1.15 -24.56 -2.97
C GLN A 225 0.35 -24.85 -3.16
N ALA A 226 1.14 -24.84 -2.08
CA ALA A 226 2.55 -25.22 -2.12
C ALA A 226 2.74 -26.73 -2.43
N THR A 227 1.88 -27.59 -1.92
CA THR A 227 1.92 -29.04 -2.14
C THR A 227 1.52 -29.39 -3.58
N ASP A 228 0.52 -28.71 -4.15
CA ASP A 228 0.09 -28.91 -5.53
C ASP A 228 1.15 -28.40 -6.53
N ALA A 229 1.84 -27.30 -6.23
CA ALA A 229 2.95 -26.79 -7.05
C ALA A 229 4.16 -27.75 -7.08
N LEU A 230 4.39 -28.53 -6.01
CA LEU A 230 5.41 -29.58 -5.95
C LEU A 230 5.02 -30.85 -6.72
N ARG A 231 3.71 -31.09 -6.89
CA ARG A 231 3.17 -32.30 -7.55
C ARG A 231 3.14 -32.19 -9.07
N VAL A 232 3.09 -30.97 -9.61
CA VAL A 232 3.13 -30.68 -11.07
C VAL A 232 4.57 -30.69 -11.63
N ARG A 233 5.60 -30.75 -10.77
CA ARG A 233 7.02 -30.82 -11.16
C ARG A 233 7.62 -32.24 -11.14
N ARG A 234 6.79 -33.28 -11.11
CA ARG A 234 7.20 -34.68 -11.29
C ARG A 234 6.71 -35.24 -12.61
#